data_AF-A0A1V5IL95-F1
#
_entry.id   AF-A0A1V5IL95-F1
#
_cell.length_a   1.000
_cell.length_b   1.000
_cell.length_c   1.000
_cell.angle_alpha   90.00
_cell.angle_beta   90.00
_cell.angle_gamma   90.00
#
_symmetry.space_group_name_H-M   'P 1'
#
loop_
_entity.id
_entity.type
_entity.pdbx_description
1 polymer ?
#
loop_
_entity_poly.entity_id
_entity_poly.type
_entity_poly.pdbx_seq_one_letter_code
_entity_poly.pdbx_strand_id
1 'polypeptide(L)'
;MTRYSPGDAVVYAEEQRFRQIWILMLVGFIAILAWYSFLLQIVIGEPFGTNPAPDILVLILLVIFGIIFPVWFLVMRLEVQVTRTDLRFRLFPLHLQWREFHKKVDLLRLPEWCVENG
;
A
#
# COMPACT_ATOMS: atom_id res chain seq x y z
N MET A 1 -23.11 -20.94 6.08
CA MET A 1 -23.82 -20.29 7.21
C MET A 1 -22.77 -19.69 8.13
N THR A 2 -22.44 -18.42 7.97
CA THR A 2 -21.54 -17.69 8.87
C THR A 2 -22.30 -17.36 10.15
N ARG A 3 -21.86 -17.88 11.30
CA ARG A 3 -22.44 -17.51 12.60
C ARG A 3 -22.20 -16.01 12.79
N TYR A 4 -23.25 -15.22 12.82
CA TYR A 4 -23.19 -13.84 13.30
C TYR A 4 -23.01 -13.90 14.82
N SER A 5 -21.78 -13.72 15.30
CA SER A 5 -21.55 -13.46 16.71
C SER A 5 -21.74 -11.96 16.93
N PRO A 6 -22.47 -11.49 17.96
CA PRO A 6 -22.57 -10.06 18.28
C PRO A 6 -21.19 -9.40 18.50
N GLY A 7 -20.18 -10.21 18.81
CA GLY A 7 -18.79 -9.82 18.90
C GLY A 7 -18.13 -9.46 17.56
N ASP A 8 -18.68 -9.89 16.40
CA ASP A 8 -18.18 -9.68 15.04
C ASP A 8 -18.60 -8.33 14.41
N ALA A 9 -19.42 -7.55 15.10
CA ALA A 9 -19.80 -6.23 14.62
C ALA A 9 -18.55 -5.32 14.56
N VAL A 10 -18.25 -4.81 13.36
CA VAL A 10 -17.16 -3.85 13.14
C VAL A 10 -17.48 -2.56 13.89
N VAL A 11 -16.65 -2.24 14.88
CA VAL A 11 -16.76 -1.02 15.70
C VAL A 11 -16.05 0.14 15.00
N TYR A 12 -14.95 -0.14 14.32
CA TYR A 12 -14.16 0.86 13.60
C TYR A 12 -13.59 0.27 12.31
N ALA A 13 -13.59 1.04 11.24
CA ALA A 13 -12.98 0.68 9.97
C ALA A 13 -12.20 1.88 9.43
N GLU A 14 -10.96 1.63 9.00
CA GLU A 14 -10.09 2.65 8.42
C GLU A 14 -9.43 2.12 7.14
N GLU A 15 -9.34 2.98 6.13
CA GLU A 15 -8.61 2.73 4.89
C GLU A 15 -7.47 3.74 4.77
N GLN A 16 -6.25 3.31 5.09
CA GLN A 16 -5.05 4.12 4.99
C GLN A 16 -4.41 3.94 3.61
N ARG A 17 -4.39 5.01 2.82
CA ARG A 17 -3.70 5.04 1.52
C ARG A 17 -2.33 5.71 1.68
N PHE A 18 -1.29 5.09 1.13
CA PHE A 18 0.08 5.62 1.16
C PHE A 18 0.32 6.78 0.18
N ARG A 19 -0.65 7.70 0.03
CA ARG A 19 -0.64 8.79 -0.97
C ARG A 19 0.06 10.06 -0.45
N GLN A 20 1.06 9.88 0.41
CA GLN A 20 1.83 10.99 0.95
C GLN A 20 2.58 11.69 -0.20
N ILE A 21 2.47 13.01 -0.29
CA ILE A 21 2.92 13.78 -1.45
C ILE A 21 4.40 13.53 -1.75
N TRP A 22 5.26 13.46 -0.72
CA TRP A 22 6.70 13.20 -0.89
C TRP A 22 6.99 11.83 -1.52
N ILE A 23 6.22 10.80 -1.18
CA ILE A 23 6.38 9.48 -1.81
C ILE A 23 5.89 9.51 -3.25
N LEU A 24 4.74 10.15 -3.53
CA LEU A 24 4.23 10.28 -4.89
C LEU A 24 5.17 11.08 -5.79
N MET A 25 5.83 12.11 -5.26
CA MET A 25 6.88 12.84 -5.97
C MET A 25 8.07 11.95 -6.31
N LEU A 26 8.55 11.13 -5.36
CA LEU A 26 9.65 10.19 -5.61
C LEU A 26 9.29 9.16 -6.68
N VAL A 27 8.11 8.55 -6.58
CA VAL A 27 7.61 7.57 -7.56
C VAL A 27 7.44 8.22 -8.94
N GLY A 28 6.85 9.43 -8.98
CA GLY A 28 6.67 10.20 -10.20
C GLY A 28 7.99 10.58 -10.85
N PHE A 29 8.99 10.99 -10.06
CA PHE A 29 10.33 11.32 -10.56
C PHE A 29 10.99 10.11 -11.25
N ILE A 30 10.95 8.93 -10.62
CA ILE A 30 11.49 7.70 -11.21
C ILE A 30 10.75 7.35 -12.51
N ALA A 31 9.42 7.48 -12.54
CA ALA A 31 8.64 7.24 -13.74
C ALA A 31 8.99 8.21 -14.88
N ILE A 32 9.16 9.51 -14.57
CA ILE A 32 9.59 10.52 -15.55
C ILE A 32 10.96 10.18 -16.12
N LEU A 33 11.91 9.74 -15.30
CA LEU A 33 13.23 9.31 -15.79
C LEU A 33 13.13 8.11 -16.74
N ALA A 34 12.27 7.13 -16.45
CA ALA A 34 12.04 5.99 -17.33
C ALA A 34 11.44 6.43 -18.69
N TRP A 35 10.44 7.32 -18.67
CA TRP A 35 9.86 7.89 -19.88
C TRP A 35 10.85 8.72 -20.69
N TYR A 36 11.68 9.53 -20.01
CA TYR A 36 12.69 10.34 -20.66
C TYR A 36 13.77 9.47 -21.33
N SER A 37 14.23 8.41 -20.65
CA SER A 37 15.17 7.44 -21.22
C SER A 37 14.62 6.75 -22.46
N PHE A 38 13.35 6.35 -22.44
CA PHE A 38 12.65 5.78 -23.60
C PHE A 38 12.56 6.78 -24.76
N LEU A 39 12.13 8.01 -24.49
CA LEU A 39 12.00 9.04 -25.53
C LEU A 39 13.36 9.30 -26.18
N LEU A 40 14.42 9.46 -25.38
CA LEU A 40 15.75 9.76 -25.89
C LEU A 40 16.33 8.60 -26.72
N GLN A 41 16.34 7.38 -26.17
CA GLN A 41 16.99 6.24 -26.82
C GLN A 41 16.18 5.66 -27.99
N ILE A 42 14.86 5.50 -27.82
CA ILE A 42 14.05 4.76 -28.79
C ILE A 42 13.40 5.68 -29.83
N VAL A 43 12.91 6.85 -29.40
CA VAL A 43 12.18 7.76 -30.30
C VAL A 43 13.13 8.72 -31.01
N ILE A 44 14.09 9.30 -30.28
CA ILE A 44 15.05 10.26 -30.83
C ILE A 44 16.28 9.53 -31.42
N GLY A 45 16.66 8.38 -30.85
CA GLY A 45 17.82 7.60 -31.31
C GLY A 45 19.16 8.05 -30.70
N GLU A 46 19.12 8.89 -29.66
CA GLU A 46 20.31 9.37 -28.96
C GLU A 46 20.56 8.54 -27.69
N PRO A 47 21.82 8.21 -27.37
CA PRO A 47 22.12 7.41 -26.19
C PRO A 47 21.80 8.18 -24.90
N PHE A 48 21.21 7.49 -23.93
CA PHE A 48 21.07 8.04 -22.59
C PHE A 48 22.36 7.82 -21.80
N GLY A 49 23.10 8.90 -21.55
CA GLY A 49 24.41 8.85 -20.91
C GLY A 49 25.53 8.42 -21.86
N THR A 50 26.67 8.01 -21.31
CA THR A 50 27.86 7.64 -22.10
C THR A 50 27.91 6.17 -22.50
N ASN A 51 27.11 5.32 -21.86
CA ASN A 51 27.02 3.89 -22.17
C ASN A 51 25.52 3.50 -22.23
N PRO A 52 24.91 3.53 -23.43
CA PRO A 52 23.47 3.34 -23.57
C PRO A 52 23.06 1.94 -23.16
N ALA A 53 21.85 1.84 -22.61
CA ALA A 53 21.25 0.56 -22.30
C ALA A 53 20.74 -0.11 -23.59
N PRO A 54 20.71 -1.45 -23.67
CA PRO A 54 20.02 -2.13 -24.77
C PRO A 54 18.55 -1.69 -24.84
N ASP A 55 18.01 -1.50 -26.06
CA ASP A 55 16.62 -1.04 -26.27
C ASP A 55 15.58 -1.86 -25.51
N ILE A 56 15.79 -3.19 -25.47
CA ILE A 56 14.90 -4.10 -24.74
C ILE A 56 14.89 -3.80 -23.24
N LEU A 57 16.03 -3.45 -22.66
CA LEU A 57 16.14 -3.09 -21.25
C LEU A 57 15.44 -1.75 -20.98
N VAL A 58 15.58 -0.77 -21.87
CA VAL A 58 14.87 0.51 -21.79
C VAL A 58 13.35 0.28 -21.78
N LEU A 59 12.85 -0.60 -22.64
CA LEU A 59 11.42 -0.93 -22.69
C LEU A 59 10.95 -1.65 -21.42
N ILE A 60 11.73 -2.59 -20.90
CA ILE A 60 11.42 -3.28 -19.62
C ILE A 60 11.36 -2.27 -18.48
N LEU A 61 12.34 -1.38 -18.38
CA LEU A 61 12.38 -0.33 -17.36
C LEU A 61 11.20 0.64 -17.49
N LEU A 62 10.81 1.01 -18.72
CA LEU A 62 9.63 1.82 -18.97
C LEU A 62 8.35 1.14 -18.47
N VAL A 63 8.14 -0.13 -18.83
CA VAL A 63 6.94 -0.86 -18.43
C VAL A 63 6.89 -1.01 -16.90
N ILE A 64 7.99 -1.41 -16.27
CA ILE A 64 8.03 -1.65 -14.83
C ILE A 64 7.95 -0.33 -14.05
N PHE A 65 8.87 0.61 -14.28
CA PHE A 65 8.99 1.82 -13.47
C PHE A 65 8.19 3.01 -13.99
N GLY A 66 7.91 3.07 -15.30
CA GLY A 66 7.09 4.11 -15.90
C GLY A 66 5.59 3.88 -15.76
N ILE A 67 5.16 2.62 -15.61
CA ILE A 67 3.72 2.26 -15.61
C ILE A 67 3.34 1.38 -14.42
N ILE A 68 3.86 0.14 -14.35
CA ILE A 68 3.39 -0.85 -13.36
C ILE A 68 3.60 -0.35 -11.93
N PHE A 69 4.80 0.11 -11.60
CA PHE A 69 5.17 0.53 -10.26
C PHE A 69 4.36 1.76 -9.79
N PRO A 70 4.22 2.85 -10.58
CA PRO A 70 3.32 3.96 -10.23
C PRO A 70 1.87 3.54 -10.03
N VAL A 71 1.31 2.74 -10.94
CA VAL A 71 -0.08 2.27 -10.84
C VAL A 71 -0.26 1.40 -9.59
N TRP A 72 0.65 0.47 -9.35
CA TRP A 72 0.66 -0.39 -8.18
C TRP A 72 0.68 0.44 -6.88
N PHE A 73 1.51 1.48 -6.84
CA PHE A 73 1.60 2.39 -5.68
C PHE A 73 0.29 3.16 -5.42
N LEU A 74 -0.41 3.58 -6.47
CA LEU A 74 -1.71 4.27 -6.36
C LEU A 74 -2.84 3.34 -5.88
N VAL A 75 -2.74 2.05 -6.17
CA VAL A 75 -3.72 1.03 -5.74
C VAL A 75 -3.50 0.56 -4.31
N MET A 76 -2.28 0.71 -3.77
CA MET A 76 -1.94 0.27 -2.43
C MET A 76 -2.77 0.96 -1.34
N ARG A 77 -3.37 0.13 -0.49
CA ARG A 77 -4.11 0.56 0.69
C ARG A 77 -4.01 -0.46 1.82
N LEU A 78 -3.94 0.05 3.03
CA LEU A 78 -4.04 -0.73 4.26
C LEU A 78 -5.45 -0.56 4.82
N GLU A 79 -6.20 -1.66 4.88
CA GLU A 79 -7.51 -1.70 5.49
C GLU A 79 -7.37 -2.26 6.91
N VAL A 80 -7.92 -1.56 7.89
CA VAL A 80 -7.92 -1.96 9.31
C VAL A 80 -9.36 -1.99 9.79
N GLN A 81 -9.76 -3.09 10.44
CA GLN A 81 -11.08 -3.26 11.03
C GLN A 81 -10.92 -3.68 12.49
N VAL A 82 -11.56 -2.94 13.39
CA VAL A 82 -11.61 -3.25 14.81
C VAL A 82 -13.00 -3.76 15.14
N THR A 83 -13.02 -4.91 15.78
CA THR A 83 -14.21 -5.64 16.22
C THR A 83 -14.16 -5.70 17.76
N ARG A 84 -15.22 -6.15 18.44
CA ARG A 84 -15.21 -6.22 19.92
C ARG A 84 -14.18 -7.23 20.44
N THR A 85 -13.92 -8.28 19.66
CA THR A 85 -12.99 -9.36 20.00
C THR A 85 -11.64 -9.23 19.30
N ASP A 86 -11.62 -8.66 18.09
CA ASP A 86 -10.51 -8.86 17.15
C ASP A 86 -10.07 -7.57 16.46
N LEU A 87 -8.77 -7.49 16.17
CA LEU A 87 -8.20 -6.55 15.22
C LEU A 87 -7.90 -7.29 13.91
N ARG A 88 -8.49 -6.84 12.81
CA ARG A 88 -8.26 -7.40 11.48
C ARG A 88 -7.57 -6.38 10.60
N PHE A 89 -6.59 -6.80 9.81
CA PHE A 89 -5.98 -5.93 8.80
C PHE A 89 -5.68 -6.66 7.50
N ARG A 90 -5.65 -5.88 6.41
CA ARG A 90 -5.37 -6.35 5.05
C ARG A 90 -4.62 -5.28 4.26
N LEU A 91 -3.49 -5.64 3.66
CA LEU A 91 -2.70 -4.74 2.81
C LEU A 91 -2.95 -5.09 1.34
N PHE A 92 -3.91 -4.44 0.70
CA PHE A 92 -4.19 -4.68 -0.72
C PHE A 92 -3.18 -3.91 -1.58
N PRO A 93 -2.53 -4.54 -2.60
CA PRO A 93 -2.70 -5.91 -3.09
C PRO A 93 -1.69 -6.95 -2.57
N LEU A 94 -0.75 -6.58 -1.69
CA LEU A 94 0.34 -7.47 -1.22
C LEU A 94 -0.13 -8.65 -0.34
N HIS A 95 -1.04 -8.37 0.59
CA HIS A 95 -1.67 -9.33 1.49
C HIS A 95 -3.17 -9.28 1.29
N LEU A 96 -3.68 -10.15 0.43
CA LEU A 96 -5.10 -10.24 0.07
C LEU A 96 -5.97 -10.86 1.17
N GLN A 97 -5.35 -11.65 2.05
CA GLN A 97 -6.02 -12.33 3.15
C GLN A 97 -6.08 -11.43 4.38
N TRP A 98 -7.21 -11.44 5.08
CA TRP A 98 -7.33 -10.79 6.37
C TRP A 98 -6.46 -11.52 7.40
N ARG A 99 -5.65 -10.76 8.13
CA ARG A 99 -4.96 -11.26 9.32
C ARG A 99 -5.71 -10.79 10.54
N GLU A 100 -5.99 -11.71 11.45
CA GLU A 100 -6.77 -11.47 12.65
C GLU A 100 -5.87 -11.62 13.88
N PHE A 101 -5.97 -10.65 14.78
CA PHE A 101 -5.32 -10.68 16.09
C PHE A 101 -6.39 -10.56 17.16
N HIS A 102 -6.59 -11.64 17.91
CA HIS A 102 -7.49 -11.64 19.05
C HIS A 102 -7.00 -10.65 20.09
N LYS A 103 -7.82 -9.65 20.39
CA LYS A 103 -7.56 -8.74 21.48
C LYS A 103 -7.86 -9.52 22.76
N LYS A 104 -6.82 -10.04 23.42
CA LYS A 104 -6.92 -10.27 24.87
C LYS A 104 -7.08 -8.89 25.48
N VAL A 105 -8.32 -8.48 25.70
CA VAL A 105 -8.60 -7.37 26.60
C VAL A 105 -8.21 -7.90 27.97
N ASP A 106 -6.94 -7.69 28.35
CA ASP A 106 -6.50 -7.85 29.73
C ASP A 106 -7.20 -6.74 30.52
N LEU A 107 -8.45 -7.01 30.91
CA LEU A 107 -9.24 -6.17 31.82
C LEU A 107 -8.50 -5.95 33.15
N LEU A 108 -7.46 -6.74 33.44
CA LEU A 108 -6.55 -6.60 34.56
C LEU A 108 -5.55 -5.43 34.44
N ARG A 109 -5.53 -4.69 33.31
CA ARG A 109 -4.60 -3.57 33.09
C ARG A 109 -5.27 -2.25 32.73
N LEU A 110 -6.61 -2.19 32.77
CA LEU A 110 -7.31 -0.92 32.59
C LEU A 110 -7.17 -0.10 33.88
N PRO A 111 -6.76 1.18 33.80
CA PRO A 111 -6.70 2.03 34.96
C PRO A 111 -8.11 2.28 35.52
N GLU A 112 -8.22 2.36 36.84
CA GLU A 112 -9.50 2.30 37.58
C GLU A 112 -10.50 3.39 37.17
N TRP A 113 -10.01 4.53 36.69
CA TRP A 113 -10.85 5.64 36.20
C TRP A 113 -11.73 5.29 34.98
N CYS A 114 -11.46 4.18 34.27
CA CYS A 114 -12.31 3.69 33.19
C CYS A 114 -13.54 2.88 33.68
N VAL A 115 -13.57 2.44 34.94
CA VAL A 115 -14.62 1.55 35.48
C VAL A 115 -15.63 2.32 36.34
N GLU A 116 -15.23 3.47 36.90
CA GLU A 116 -15.96 4.14 37.98
C GLU A 116 -17.20 4.93 37.53
N ASN A 117 -17.46 5.09 36.23
CA ASN A 117 -18.56 5.92 35.71
C ASN A 117 -19.55 5.12 34.84
N GLY A 118 -20.08 4.02 35.39
CA GLY A 118 -21.16 3.21 34.79
C GLY A 118 -22.41 3.19 35.67
#